data_AF-A0A2J8UG20-F1
#
_entry.id   AF-A0A2J8UG20-F1
#
_cell.length_a   1.000
_cell.length_b   1.000
_cell.length_c   1.000
_cell.angle_alpha   90.00
_cell.angle_beta   90.00
_cell.angle_gamma   90.00
#
_symmetry.space_group_name_H-M   'P 1'
#
loop_
_entity.id
_entity.type
_entity.pdbx_description
1 polymer ?
#
loop_
_entity_poly.entity_id
_entity_poly.type
_entity_poly.pdbx_seq_one_letter_code
_entity_poly.pdbx_strand_id
1 'polypeptide(L)'
;VLGLSDFEMQRIRVAAAVSFLGGVIQVAMFVLQLGSATFVVTEPVISAMTTGAATHVVTSQVKYLLGMKMPYISGPLGFFYIYAYVFENIKSVRLEALLLSLLSIVVLVLVKELNEQFKRKIKVVLPVDLVLIIAASFACYCTNMENTYGLEVVGHIPQGIPSPRAPPMNILSAVITEAFGVALVGYVASLALAQGSAKKFKYSIDDNQVECAPSPSPLQLYHCTVHSQILKMLNL
;
A
#
# COMPACT_ATOMS: atom_id res chain seq x y z
N VAL A 1 12.44 23.60 -6.87
CA VAL A 1 11.81 23.71 -5.53
C VAL A 1 11.45 22.35 -4.91
N LEU A 2 11.64 21.19 -5.55
CA LEU A 2 11.64 19.89 -4.85
C LEU A 2 12.78 18.93 -5.24
N GLY A 3 13.68 19.31 -6.16
CA GLY A 3 14.81 18.47 -6.58
C GLY A 3 14.44 17.16 -7.30
N LEU A 4 13.15 16.95 -7.61
CA LEU A 4 12.63 15.74 -8.27
C LEU A 4 13.01 15.71 -9.76
N SER A 5 13.34 14.52 -10.25
CA SER A 5 13.54 14.24 -11.67
C SER A 5 12.22 14.37 -12.47
N ASP A 6 12.32 14.61 -13.78
CA ASP A 6 11.14 14.71 -14.66
C ASP A 6 10.28 13.44 -14.64
N PHE A 7 10.93 12.27 -14.51
CA PHE A 7 10.25 10.98 -14.39
C PHE A 7 9.42 10.88 -13.10
N GLU A 8 9.96 11.30 -11.96
CA GLU A 8 9.22 11.31 -10.69
C GLU A 8 8.03 12.26 -10.75
N MET A 9 8.21 13.43 -11.37
CA MET A 9 7.13 14.39 -11.54
C MET A 9 6.02 13.85 -12.44
N GLN A 10 6.36 13.08 -13.48
CA GLN A 10 5.38 12.42 -14.35
C GLN A 10 4.59 11.34 -13.61
N ARG A 11 5.25 10.49 -12.80
CA ARG A 11 4.57 9.48 -11.96
C ARG A 11 3.57 10.11 -11.00
N ILE A 12 3.98 11.19 -10.31
CA ILE A 12 3.11 11.92 -9.39
C ILE A 12 1.88 12.50 -10.13
N ARG A 13 2.07 13.05 -11.35
CA ARG A 13 0.96 13.58 -12.15
C ARG A 13 -0.01 12.49 -12.59
N VAL A 14 0.48 11.33 -13.01
CA VAL A 14 -0.36 10.19 -13.41
C VAL A 14 -1.13 9.65 -12.20
N ALA A 15 -0.46 9.44 -11.07
CA ALA A 15 -1.11 9.02 -9.82
C ALA A 15 -2.20 10.00 -9.37
N ALA A 16 -1.91 11.31 -9.43
CA ALA A 16 -2.89 12.34 -9.10
C ALA A 16 -4.10 12.33 -10.06
N ALA A 17 -3.88 12.09 -11.35
CA ALA A 17 -4.96 12.00 -12.33
C ALA A 17 -5.85 10.76 -12.11
N VAL A 18 -5.23 9.60 -11.86
CA VAL A 18 -5.94 8.34 -11.54
C VAL A 18 -6.75 8.48 -10.25
N SER A 19 -6.16 9.01 -9.18
CA SER A 19 -6.87 9.23 -7.91
C SER A 19 -8.03 10.22 -8.05
N PHE A 20 -7.83 11.32 -8.77
CA PHE A 20 -8.88 12.31 -9.00
C PHE A 20 -10.04 11.72 -9.78
N LEU A 21 -9.75 11.06 -10.90
CA LEU A 21 -10.78 10.44 -11.74
C LEU A 21 -11.48 9.29 -11.03
N GLY A 22 -10.75 8.48 -10.27
CA GLY A 22 -11.32 7.40 -9.46
C GLY A 22 -12.31 7.93 -8.42
N GLY A 23 -12.00 9.05 -7.75
CA GLY A 23 -12.93 9.72 -6.84
C GLY A 23 -14.18 10.26 -7.54
N VAL A 24 -14.03 10.86 -8.73
CA VAL A 24 -15.18 11.31 -9.54
C VAL A 24 -16.07 10.13 -9.93
N ILE A 25 -15.48 8.99 -10.32
CA ILE A 25 -16.22 7.77 -10.66
C ILE A 25 -16.98 7.24 -9.43
N GLN A 26 -16.36 7.21 -8.24
CA GLN A 26 -17.03 6.79 -7.01
C GLN A 26 -18.22 7.69 -6.65
N VAL A 27 -18.07 9.01 -6.77
CA VAL A 27 -19.19 9.95 -6.57
C VAL A 27 -20.30 9.73 -7.60
N ALA A 28 -19.94 9.48 -8.86
CA ALA A 28 -20.92 9.18 -9.90
C ALA A 28 -21.68 7.87 -9.62
N MET A 29 -20.98 6.81 -9.21
CA MET A 29 -21.59 5.52 -8.85
C MET A 29 -22.56 5.68 -7.66
N PHE A 30 -22.21 6.52 -6.67
CA PHE A 30 -23.08 6.87 -5.55
C PHE A 30 -24.35 7.61 -5.99
N VAL A 31 -24.22 8.64 -6.83
CA VAL A 31 -25.38 9.41 -7.33
C VAL A 31 -26.33 8.53 -8.13
N LEU A 32 -25.77 7.55 -8.85
CA LEU A 32 -26.53 6.54 -9.58
C LEU A 32 -27.08 5.41 -8.69
N GLN A 33 -26.81 5.45 -7.38
CA GLN A 33 -27.21 4.44 -6.39
C GLN A 33 -26.77 3.02 -6.77
N LEU A 34 -25.60 2.90 -7.39
CA LEU A 34 -25.04 1.61 -7.78
C LEU A 34 -24.58 0.77 -6.57
N GLY A 35 -24.61 1.32 -5.35
CA GLY A 35 -24.38 0.56 -4.12
C GLY A 35 -25.37 -0.59 -3.92
N SER A 36 -26.53 -0.63 -4.59
CA SER A 36 -27.35 -1.85 -4.62
C SER A 36 -26.66 -3.06 -5.28
N ALA A 37 -25.56 -2.87 -6.03
CA ALA A 37 -24.76 -3.94 -6.64
C ALA A 37 -23.84 -4.68 -5.64
N THR A 38 -23.87 -4.32 -4.35
CA THR A 38 -23.16 -5.02 -3.27
C THR A 38 -23.50 -6.48 -3.10
N PHE A 39 -24.63 -6.96 -3.61
CA PHE A 39 -24.96 -8.39 -3.60
C PHE A 39 -23.87 -9.24 -4.31
N VAL A 40 -23.10 -8.64 -5.22
CA VAL A 40 -21.97 -9.29 -5.92
C VAL A 40 -20.75 -9.43 -5.00
N VAL A 41 -20.61 -8.59 -3.98
CA VAL A 41 -19.46 -8.53 -3.07
C VAL A 41 -19.73 -9.35 -1.82
N THR A 42 -19.58 -10.67 -1.95
CA THR A 42 -19.75 -11.62 -0.85
C THR A 42 -18.50 -11.72 0.03
N GLU A 43 -18.61 -12.22 1.26
CA GLU A 43 -17.46 -12.48 2.16
C GLU A 43 -16.32 -13.28 1.45
N PRO A 44 -16.61 -14.32 0.63
CA PRO A 44 -15.59 -15.00 -0.18
C PRO A 44 -14.83 -14.10 -1.17
N VAL A 45 -15.53 -13.17 -1.84
CA VAL A 45 -14.91 -12.25 -2.81
C VAL A 45 -13.93 -11.31 -2.11
N ILE A 46 -14.34 -10.75 -0.96
CA ILE A 46 -13.49 -9.90 -0.13
C ILE A 46 -12.25 -10.66 0.36
N SER A 47 -12.44 -11.91 0.81
CA SER A 47 -11.34 -12.78 1.26
C SER A 47 -10.36 -13.09 0.13
N ALA A 48 -10.85 -13.44 -1.06
CA ALA A 48 -10.04 -13.71 -2.24
C ALA A 48 -9.25 -12.47 -2.68
N MET A 49 -9.90 -11.31 -2.75
CA MET A 49 -9.27 -10.03 -3.09
C MET A 49 -8.15 -9.70 -2.10
N THR A 50 -8.41 -9.81 -0.79
CA THR A 50 -7.43 -9.51 0.27
C THR A 50 -6.23 -10.45 0.20
N THR A 51 -6.47 -11.75 -0.02
CA THR A 51 -5.41 -12.75 -0.15
C THR A 51 -4.57 -12.52 -1.40
N GLY A 52 -5.21 -12.19 -2.54
CA GLY A 52 -4.54 -11.84 -3.78
C GLY A 52 -3.67 -10.59 -3.65
N ALA A 53 -4.22 -9.52 -3.07
CA ALA A 53 -3.50 -8.29 -2.77
C ALA A 53 -2.30 -8.52 -1.83
N ALA A 54 -2.49 -9.30 -0.75
CA ALA A 54 -1.42 -9.65 0.18
C ALA A 54 -0.30 -10.42 -0.52
N THR A 55 -0.65 -11.39 -1.37
CA THR A 55 0.31 -12.18 -2.15
C THR A 55 1.09 -11.28 -3.11
N HIS A 56 0.39 -10.40 -3.84
CA HIS A 56 1.02 -9.45 -4.77
C HIS A 56 1.98 -8.47 -4.06
N VAL A 57 1.61 -7.96 -2.88
CA VAL A 57 2.48 -7.11 -2.06
C VAL A 57 3.72 -7.87 -1.63
N VAL A 58 3.57 -9.10 -1.11
CA VAL A 58 4.72 -9.94 -0.72
C VAL A 58 5.67 -10.14 -1.89
N THR A 59 5.15 -10.47 -3.08
CA THR A 59 5.94 -10.61 -4.31
C THR A 59 6.69 -9.34 -4.68
N SER A 60 6.05 -8.17 -4.56
CA SER A 60 6.67 -6.88 -4.83
C SER A 60 7.81 -6.56 -3.86
N GLN A 61 7.77 -7.12 -2.65
CA GLN A 61 8.81 -6.94 -1.63
C GLN A 61 9.99 -7.90 -1.78
N VAL A 62 9.85 -9.02 -2.52
CA VAL A 62 10.93 -10.03 -2.69
C VAL A 62 12.23 -9.41 -3.19
N LYS A 63 12.16 -8.47 -4.14
CA LYS A 63 13.37 -7.80 -4.67
C LYS A 63 14.16 -7.05 -3.59
N TYR A 64 13.45 -6.42 -2.64
CA TYR A 64 14.07 -5.69 -1.52
C TYR A 64 14.60 -6.65 -0.44
N LEU A 65 13.89 -7.73 -0.15
CA LEU A 65 14.33 -8.75 0.81
C LEU A 65 15.63 -9.43 0.37
N LEU A 66 15.79 -9.67 -0.94
CA LEU A 66 16.98 -10.28 -1.52
C LEU A 66 18.08 -9.25 -1.86
N GLY A 67 17.79 -7.96 -1.76
CA GLY A 67 18.71 -6.87 -2.11
C GLY A 67 19.13 -6.85 -3.58
N MET A 68 18.28 -7.35 -4.48
CA MET A 68 18.57 -7.45 -5.91
C MET A 68 18.05 -6.25 -6.68
N LYS A 69 18.85 -5.76 -7.64
CA LYS A 69 18.41 -4.76 -8.60
C LYS A 69 17.65 -5.45 -9.72
N MET A 70 16.34 -5.27 -9.74
CA MET A 70 15.44 -5.90 -10.71
C MET A 70 14.87 -4.84 -11.66
N PRO A 71 14.83 -5.09 -12.98
CA PRO A 71 14.11 -4.21 -13.90
C PRO A 71 12.62 -4.17 -13.57
N TYR A 72 11.96 -3.06 -13.90
CA TYR A 72 10.53 -2.93 -13.72
C TYR A 72 9.81 -3.83 -14.73
N ILE A 73 9.13 -4.88 -14.23
CA ILE A 73 8.36 -5.83 -15.06
C ILE A 73 6.88 -5.50 -14.87
N SER A 74 6.22 -5.08 -15.95
CA SER A 74 4.77 -4.88 -16.00
C SER A 74 4.14 -5.75 -17.07
N GLY A 75 2.88 -6.12 -16.86
CA GLY A 75 2.07 -6.82 -17.84
C GLY A 75 1.35 -8.06 -17.28
N PRO A 76 0.51 -8.70 -18.10
CA PRO A 76 -0.13 -9.95 -17.74
C PRO A 76 0.94 -11.00 -17.43
N LEU A 77 0.72 -11.78 -16.36
CA LEU A 77 1.67 -12.77 -15.82
C LEU A 77 2.98 -12.20 -15.23
N GLY A 78 3.09 -10.88 -15.04
CA GLY A 78 4.29 -10.25 -14.44
C GLY A 78 4.70 -10.87 -13.09
N PHE A 79 3.72 -11.33 -12.31
CA PHE A 79 3.93 -12.12 -11.10
C PHE A 79 4.87 -13.32 -11.32
N PHE A 80 4.62 -14.15 -12.34
CA PHE A 80 5.44 -15.33 -12.63
C PHE A 80 6.81 -14.95 -13.16
N TYR A 81 6.89 -13.90 -13.99
CA TYR A 81 8.16 -13.37 -14.48
C TYR A 81 9.08 -12.89 -13.36
N ILE A 82 8.52 -12.33 -12.29
CA ILE A 82 9.31 -11.91 -11.13
C ILE A 82 10.04 -13.11 -10.52
N TYR A 83 9.31 -14.21 -10.26
CA TYR A 83 9.91 -15.41 -9.69
C TYR A 83 10.90 -16.08 -10.66
N ALA A 84 10.57 -16.15 -11.95
CA ALA A 84 11.49 -16.69 -12.96
C ALA A 84 12.83 -15.93 -12.96
N TYR A 85 12.78 -14.60 -12.93
CA TYR A 85 13.98 -13.76 -12.88
C TYR A 85 14.79 -13.94 -11.59
N VAL A 86 14.11 -14.10 -10.44
CA VAL A 86 14.74 -14.37 -9.14
C VAL A 86 15.50 -15.70 -9.17
N PHE A 87 14.92 -16.76 -9.73
CA PHE A 87 15.58 -18.06 -9.84
C PHE A 87 16.76 -18.04 -10.80
N GLU A 88 16.63 -17.35 -11.93
CA GLU A 88 17.72 -17.20 -12.91
C GLU A 88 18.91 -16.41 -12.32
N ASN A 89 18.63 -15.39 -11.51
CA ASN A 89 19.64 -14.49 -10.95
C ASN A 89 19.94 -14.74 -9.47
N ILE A 90 19.75 -15.97 -8.97
CA ILE A 90 19.94 -16.30 -7.54
C ILE A 90 21.35 -15.99 -7.01
N LYS A 91 22.35 -15.98 -7.90
CA LYS A 91 23.74 -15.62 -7.57
C LYS A 91 23.96 -14.13 -7.33
N SER A 92 23.02 -13.28 -7.76
CA SER A 92 23.08 -11.82 -7.57
C SER A 92 22.52 -11.36 -6.21
N VAL A 93 22.00 -12.29 -5.41
CA VAL A 93 21.47 -12.03 -4.07
C VAL A 93 22.58 -11.52 -3.15
N ARG A 94 22.26 -10.48 -2.38
CA ARG A 94 23.19 -9.86 -1.44
C ARG A 94 22.93 -10.41 -0.05
N LEU A 95 23.89 -11.15 0.49
CA LEU A 95 23.77 -11.78 1.80
C LEU A 95 23.49 -10.76 2.92
N GLU A 96 24.11 -9.58 2.85
CA GLU A 96 23.91 -8.51 3.85
C GLU A 96 22.46 -8.02 3.89
N ALA A 97 21.84 -7.81 2.72
CA ALA A 97 20.44 -7.38 2.64
C ALA A 97 19.48 -8.49 3.12
N LEU A 98 19.81 -9.75 2.81
CA LEU A 98 19.04 -10.91 3.24
C LEU A 98 19.10 -11.08 4.76
N LEU A 99 20.28 -10.96 5.37
CA LEU A 99 20.44 -11.05 6.83
C LEU A 99 19.72 -9.89 7.53
N LEU A 100 19.86 -8.67 7.03
CA LEU A 100 19.19 -7.50 7.61
C LEU A 100 17.66 -7.62 7.52
N SER A 101 17.13 -8.04 6.37
CA SER A 101 15.69 -8.21 6.19
C SER A 101 15.14 -9.37 7.03
N LEU A 102 15.86 -10.49 7.12
CA LEU A 102 15.50 -11.62 7.98
C LEU A 102 15.48 -11.21 9.46
N LEU A 103 16.53 -10.53 9.92
CA LEU A 103 16.61 -10.00 11.29
C LEU A 103 15.46 -9.05 11.58
N SER A 104 15.14 -8.14 10.66
CA SER A 104 14.03 -7.20 10.80
C SER A 104 12.68 -7.92 10.90
N ILE A 105 12.45 -8.96 10.09
CA ILE A 105 11.22 -9.75 10.14
C ILE A 105 11.12 -10.49 11.48
N VAL A 106 12.19 -11.15 11.92
CA VAL A 106 12.23 -11.88 13.19
C VAL A 106 11.95 -10.97 14.37
N VAL A 107 12.62 -9.81 14.45
CA VAL A 107 12.39 -8.82 15.52
C VAL A 107 10.94 -8.34 15.51
N LEU A 108 10.39 -8.02 14.34
CA LEU A 108 9.03 -7.53 14.22
C LEU A 108 7.99 -8.58 14.65
N VAL A 109 8.18 -9.84 14.26
CA VAL A 109 7.30 -10.94 14.67
C VAL A 109 7.40 -11.20 16.18
N LEU A 110 8.62 -11.29 16.72
CA LEU A 110 8.84 -11.50 18.15
C LEU A 110 8.20 -10.40 18.99
N VAL A 111 8.38 -9.13 18.62
CA VAL A 111 7.79 -8.02 19.38
C VAL A 111 6.26 -8.03 19.27
N LYS A 112 5.69 -8.39 18.12
CA LYS A 112 4.22 -8.53 17.98
C LYS A 112 3.66 -9.66 18.84
N GLU A 113 4.29 -10.83 18.82
CA GLU A 113 3.90 -11.97 19.65
C GLU A 113 3.99 -11.64 21.15
N LEU A 114 5.10 -11.03 21.59
CA LEU A 114 5.25 -10.57 22.96
C LEU A 114 4.18 -9.53 23.32
N ASN A 115 3.89 -8.57 22.43
CA ASN A 115 2.86 -7.56 22.68
C ASN A 115 1.46 -8.18 22.84
N GLU A 116 1.10 -9.19 22.05
CA GLU A 116 -0.16 -9.93 22.21
C GLU A 116 -0.20 -10.75 23.51
N GLN A 117 0.92 -11.39 23.90
CA GLN A 117 1.02 -12.12 25.17
C GLN A 117 0.89 -11.19 26.39
N PHE A 118 1.49 -10.00 26.34
CA PHE A 118 1.48 -9.01 27.43
C PHE A 118 0.31 -8.02 27.37
N LYS A 119 -0.58 -8.16 26.37
CA LYS A 119 -1.77 -7.30 26.15
C LYS A 119 -2.71 -7.25 27.34
N ARG A 120 -2.70 -8.28 28.20
CA ARG A 120 -3.50 -8.34 29.44
C ARG A 120 -2.99 -7.39 30.53
N LYS A 121 -1.72 -6.96 30.47
CA LYS A 121 -1.07 -6.15 31.52
C LYS A 121 -0.81 -4.70 31.09
N ILE A 122 -0.64 -4.44 29.79
CA ILE A 122 -0.40 -3.10 29.24
C ILE A 122 -1.53 -2.74 28.28
N LYS A 123 -2.35 -1.75 28.65
CA LYS A 123 -3.51 -1.27 27.86
C LYS A 123 -3.11 -0.34 26.70
N VAL A 124 -1.81 -0.10 26.50
CA VAL A 124 -1.28 0.82 25.50
C VAL A 124 -0.83 0.02 24.27
N VAL A 125 -1.41 0.34 23.12
CA VAL A 125 -0.95 -0.18 21.81
C VAL A 125 0.35 0.52 21.46
N LEU A 126 1.50 -0.14 21.66
CA LEU A 126 2.79 0.41 21.27
C LEU A 126 2.93 0.39 19.74
N PRO A 127 3.31 1.51 19.09
CA PRO A 127 3.58 1.56 17.64
C PRO A 127 4.95 0.93 17.35
N VAL A 128 5.04 -0.39 17.47
CA VAL A 128 6.28 -1.17 17.32
C VAL A 128 6.95 -0.92 15.97
N ASP A 129 6.16 -0.82 14.89
CA ASP A 129 6.69 -0.58 13.55
C ASP A 129 7.46 0.76 13.47
N LEU A 130 6.98 1.80 14.17
CA LEU A 130 7.63 3.11 14.20
C LEU A 130 8.95 3.08 14.99
N VAL A 131 8.97 2.39 16.14
CA VAL A 131 10.18 2.22 16.94
C VAL A 131 11.25 1.45 16.15
N LEU A 132 10.83 0.39 15.44
CA LEU A 132 11.73 -0.39 14.61
C LEU A 132 12.36 0.45 13.49
N ILE A 133 11.56 1.28 12.81
CA ILE A 133 12.06 2.18 11.76
C ILE A 133 13.10 3.16 12.33
N ILE A 134 12.81 3.80 13.48
CA ILE A 134 13.74 4.74 14.11
C ILE A 134 15.05 4.05 14.48
N ALA A 135 14.98 2.86 15.10
CA ALA A 135 16.15 2.09 15.49
C ALA A 135 16.98 1.66 14.27
N ALA A 136 16.33 1.19 13.20
CA ALA A 136 17.00 0.80 11.96
C ALA A 136 17.66 1.99 11.25
N SER A 137 16.99 3.15 11.19
CA SER A 137 17.57 4.39 10.65
C SER A 137 18.80 4.84 11.44
N PHE A 138 18.73 4.77 12.77
CA PHE A 138 19.87 5.12 13.63
C PHE A 138 21.04 4.15 13.43
N ALA A 139 20.77 2.84 13.37
CA ALA A 139 21.79 1.83 13.10
C ALA A 139 22.46 2.03 11.73
N CYS A 140 21.67 2.36 10.69
CA CYS A 140 22.17 2.67 9.36
C CYS A 140 23.10 3.90 9.36
N TYR A 141 22.73 4.95 10.10
CA TYR A 141 23.55 6.14 10.28
C TYR A 141 24.89 5.84 10.99
N CYS A 142 24.86 5.06 12.08
CA CYS A 142 26.07 4.73 12.84
C CYS A 142 27.04 3.82 12.09
N THR A 143 26.53 2.90 11.26
CA THR A 143 27.34 1.88 10.56
C THR A 143 27.70 2.26 9.13
N ASN A 144 27.17 3.38 8.62
CA ASN A 144 27.33 3.85 7.25
C ASN A 144 27.10 2.71 6.23
N MET A 145 25.94 2.05 6.35
CA MET A 145 25.60 0.84 5.62
C MET A 145 25.67 0.97 4.09
N GLU A 146 25.42 2.18 3.58
CA GLU A 146 25.52 2.48 2.15
C GLU A 146 26.95 2.31 1.63
N ASN A 147 27.94 2.89 2.31
CA ASN A 147 29.33 2.86 1.84
C ASN A 147 30.03 1.55 2.20
N THR A 148 29.71 0.99 3.38
CA THR A 148 30.39 -0.21 3.89
C THR A 148 29.87 -1.50 3.25
N TYR A 149 28.54 -1.60 3.09
CA TYR A 149 27.89 -2.83 2.60
C TYR A 149 27.23 -2.64 1.24
N GLY A 150 27.27 -1.42 0.68
CA GLY A 150 26.68 -1.08 -0.62
C GLY A 150 25.14 -1.13 -0.62
N LEU A 151 24.49 -1.19 0.54
CA LEU A 151 23.04 -1.38 0.65
C LEU A 151 22.31 -0.15 0.10
N GLU A 152 21.14 -0.36 -0.51
CA GLU A 152 20.31 0.75 -0.98
C GLU A 152 19.64 1.41 0.22
N VAL A 153 20.08 2.63 0.52
CA VAL A 153 19.54 3.45 1.61
C VAL A 153 18.56 4.47 1.03
N VAL A 154 17.51 4.79 1.79
CA VAL A 154 16.55 5.82 1.40
C VAL A 154 17.29 7.15 1.24
N GLY A 155 17.22 7.71 0.03
CA GLY A 155 17.89 8.95 -0.32
C GLY A 155 17.22 10.19 0.27
N HIS A 156 17.56 11.35 -0.31
CA HIS A 156 17.03 12.63 0.14
C HIS A 156 15.51 12.72 -0.08
N ILE A 157 14.75 12.92 1.00
CA ILE A 157 13.32 13.18 0.95
C ILE A 157 13.12 14.71 0.95
N PRO A 158 12.53 15.29 -0.11
CA PRO A 158 12.36 16.72 -0.18
C PRO A 158 11.42 17.21 0.93
N GLN A 159 11.83 18.27 1.61
CA GLN A 159 11.08 18.85 2.72
C GLN A 159 10.00 19.82 2.21
N GLY A 160 8.79 19.70 2.77
CA GLY A 160 7.67 20.59 2.46
C GLY A 160 6.48 19.89 1.81
N ILE A 161 5.32 20.53 1.89
CA ILE A 161 4.10 20.05 1.23
C ILE A 161 4.11 20.59 -0.21
N PRO A 162 4.01 19.73 -1.24
CA PRO A 162 3.90 20.21 -2.61
C PRO A 162 2.62 21.03 -2.77
N SER A 163 2.70 22.17 -3.46
CA SER A 163 1.51 22.98 -3.72
C SER A 163 0.46 22.16 -4.46
N PRO A 164 -0.83 22.22 -4.06
CA PRO A 164 -1.90 21.50 -4.73
C PRO A 164 -1.97 21.97 -6.19
N ARG A 165 -1.89 21.02 -7.12
CA ARG A 165 -2.01 21.26 -8.56
C ARG A 165 -3.07 20.34 -9.13
N ALA A 166 -3.92 20.89 -10.00
CA ALA A 166 -4.89 20.09 -10.73
C ALA A 166 -4.16 19.11 -11.66
N PRO A 167 -4.67 17.87 -11.82
CA PRO A 167 -4.10 16.92 -12.75
C PRO A 167 -4.27 17.44 -14.19
N PRO A 168 -3.30 17.18 -15.08
CA PRO A 168 -3.40 17.62 -16.47
C PRO A 168 -4.53 16.88 -17.19
N MET A 169 -5.49 17.62 -17.73
CA MET A 169 -6.68 17.06 -18.41
C MET A 169 -6.32 16.22 -19.64
N ASN A 170 -5.18 16.46 -20.27
CA ASN A 170 -4.74 15.73 -21.46
C ASN A 170 -4.42 14.24 -21.18
N ILE A 171 -4.06 13.90 -19.94
CA ILE A 171 -3.72 12.51 -19.55
C ILE A 171 -4.97 11.76 -19.07
N LEU A 172 -6.05 12.48 -18.75
CA LEU A 172 -7.22 11.95 -18.06
C LEU A 172 -7.96 10.88 -18.89
N SER A 173 -8.05 11.09 -20.20
CA SER A 173 -8.66 10.13 -21.13
C SER A 173 -7.86 8.83 -21.24
N ALA A 174 -6.53 8.89 -21.12
CA ALA A 174 -5.66 7.72 -21.20
C ALA A 174 -5.71 6.85 -19.95
N VAL A 175 -6.05 7.43 -18.79
CA VAL A 175 -6.06 6.72 -17.50
C VAL A 175 -7.46 6.30 -17.05
N ILE A 176 -8.50 6.47 -17.88
CA ILE A 176 -9.88 6.21 -17.50
C ILE A 176 -10.13 4.75 -17.10
N THR A 177 -9.56 3.81 -17.84
CA THR A 177 -9.69 2.37 -17.57
C THR A 177 -9.02 2.00 -16.24
N GLU A 178 -7.81 2.51 -16.00
CA GLU A 178 -7.08 2.31 -14.74
C GLU A 178 -7.85 2.93 -13.57
N ALA A 179 -8.36 4.16 -13.73
CA ALA A 179 -9.13 4.86 -12.71
C ALA A 179 -10.43 4.12 -12.35
N PHE A 180 -11.11 3.52 -13.33
CA PHE A 180 -12.30 2.71 -13.08
C PHE A 180 -11.98 1.46 -12.24
N GLY A 181 -10.91 0.74 -12.58
CA GLY A 181 -10.45 -0.41 -11.80
C GLY A 181 -10.09 -0.03 -10.36
N VAL A 182 -9.37 1.07 -10.20
CA VAL A 182 -9.00 1.62 -8.88
C VAL A 182 -10.24 2.03 -8.06
N ALA A 183 -11.22 2.68 -8.69
CA ALA A 183 -12.47 3.08 -8.05
C ALA A 183 -13.24 1.87 -7.51
N LEU A 184 -13.34 0.80 -8.31
CA LEU A 184 -14.03 -0.43 -7.95
C LEU A 184 -13.33 -1.17 -6.79
N VAL A 185 -12.00 -1.34 -6.87
CA VAL A 185 -11.22 -1.97 -5.80
C VAL A 185 -11.31 -1.15 -4.51
N GLY A 186 -11.26 0.18 -4.61
CA GLY A 186 -11.44 1.07 -3.46
C GLY A 186 -12.81 0.99 -2.81
N TYR A 187 -13.86 0.82 -3.62
CA TYR A 187 -15.21 0.59 -3.13
C TYR A 187 -15.30 -0.73 -2.35
N VAL A 188 -14.84 -1.85 -2.95
CA VAL A 188 -14.86 -3.18 -2.31
C VAL A 188 -14.03 -3.20 -1.02
N ALA A 189 -12.87 -2.55 -1.00
CA ALA A 189 -12.04 -2.46 0.20
C ALA A 189 -12.71 -1.65 1.32
N SER A 190 -13.42 -0.57 0.98
CA SER A 190 -14.17 0.24 1.95
C SER A 190 -15.35 -0.54 2.52
N LEU A 191 -16.06 -1.29 1.69
CA LEU A 191 -17.15 -2.17 2.11
C LEU A 191 -16.66 -3.29 3.05
N ALA A 192 -15.52 -3.91 2.74
CA ALA A 192 -14.91 -4.95 3.59
C ALA A 192 -14.61 -4.44 5.00
N LEU A 193 -14.09 -3.21 5.11
CA LEU A 193 -13.80 -2.58 6.40
C LEU A 193 -15.09 -2.20 7.16
N ALA A 194 -16.09 -1.71 6.44
CA ALA A 194 -17.40 -1.43 7.00
C ALA A 194 -18.01 -2.71 7.59
N GLN A 195 -18.09 -3.80 6.80
CA GLN A 195 -18.63 -5.10 7.22
C GLN A 195 -17.88 -5.71 8.40
N GLY A 196 -16.54 -5.64 8.39
CA GLY A 196 -15.72 -6.10 9.52
C GLY A 196 -16.02 -5.33 10.81
N SER A 197 -16.28 -4.02 10.70
CA SER A 197 -16.64 -3.17 11.84
C SER A 197 -18.07 -3.45 12.32
N ALA A 198 -19.04 -3.62 11.42
CA ALA A 198 -20.41 -3.97 11.76
C ALA A 198 -20.52 -5.31 12.47
N LYS A 199 -19.77 -6.32 12.02
CA LYS A 199 -19.73 -7.64 12.68
C LYS A 199 -19.18 -7.55 14.10
N LYS A 200 -18.21 -6.65 14.33
CA LYS A 200 -17.59 -6.42 15.64
C LYS A 200 -18.49 -5.63 16.60
N PHE A 201 -19.23 -4.64 16.11
CA PHE A 201 -20.05 -3.73 16.93
C PHE A 201 -21.57 -3.98 16.83
N LYS A 202 -22.00 -5.00 16.09
CA LYS A 202 -23.40 -5.43 15.89
C LYS A 202 -24.35 -4.32 15.40
N TYR A 203 -23.93 -3.53 14.42
CA TYR A 203 -24.79 -2.56 13.72
C TYR A 203 -25.06 -2.98 12.27
N SER A 204 -26.14 -2.46 11.67
CA SER A 204 -26.48 -2.71 10.26
C SER A 204 -25.78 -1.68 9.35
N ILE A 205 -25.31 -2.11 8.18
CA ILE A 205 -24.67 -1.23 7.19
C ILE A 205 -25.66 -0.95 6.07
N ASP A 206 -25.74 0.31 5.65
CA ASP A 206 -26.35 0.71 4.39
C ASP A 206 -25.24 0.86 3.34
N ASP A 207 -25.31 0.03 2.30
CA ASP A 207 -24.28 -0.07 1.27
C ASP A 207 -24.12 1.22 0.45
N ASN A 208 -25.22 1.94 0.18
CA ASN A 208 -25.17 3.23 -0.50
C ASN A 208 -24.49 4.30 0.37
N GLN A 209 -24.58 4.20 1.72
CA GLN A 209 -23.90 5.13 2.61
C GLN A 209 -22.39 4.91 2.67
N VAL A 210 -21.91 3.68 2.46
CA VAL A 210 -20.47 3.38 2.41
C VAL A 210 -19.78 4.13 1.26
N GLU A 211 -20.52 4.44 0.20
CA GLU A 211 -20.00 5.12 -0.98
C GLU A 211 -19.76 6.63 -0.80
N CYS A 212 -20.46 7.26 0.15
CA CYS A 212 -20.38 8.70 0.40
C CYS A 212 -19.87 9.07 1.80
N ALA A 213 -19.95 8.18 2.80
CA ALA A 213 -19.75 8.55 4.20
C ALA A 213 -18.34 9.12 4.49
N PRO A 214 -18.23 10.42 4.82
CA PRO A 214 -17.14 10.92 5.63
C PRO A 214 -17.56 10.67 7.09
N SER A 215 -17.44 9.44 7.58
CA SER A 215 -17.86 9.14 8.97
C SER A 215 -16.88 9.78 9.95
N PRO A 216 -17.32 10.67 10.88
CA PRO A 216 -16.44 11.36 11.80
C PRO A 216 -16.14 10.47 13.01
N SER A 217 -15.35 9.42 12.82
CA SER A 217 -14.71 8.60 13.86
C SER A 217 -13.64 7.73 13.17
N PRO A 218 -12.84 6.87 13.84
CA PRO A 218 -11.53 6.38 13.35
C PRO A 218 -11.51 5.70 11.95
N LEU A 219 -12.66 5.43 11.34
CA LEU A 219 -12.85 5.10 9.91
C LEU A 219 -12.20 6.09 8.92
N GLN A 220 -12.06 7.37 9.24
CA GLN A 220 -11.40 8.34 8.35
C GLN A 220 -9.88 8.06 8.22
N LEU A 221 -9.27 7.49 9.27
CA LEU A 221 -7.90 6.98 9.22
C LEU A 221 -7.80 5.72 8.34
N TYR A 222 -8.87 4.92 8.28
CA TYR A 222 -8.96 3.72 7.46
C TYR A 222 -9.22 4.02 5.98
N HIS A 223 -10.03 5.02 5.62
CA HIS A 223 -10.19 5.45 4.22
C HIS A 223 -8.88 6.01 3.65
N CYS A 224 -8.11 6.75 4.49
CA CYS A 224 -6.75 7.16 4.16
C CYS A 224 -5.80 5.96 4.03
N THR A 225 -6.04 4.88 4.79
CA THR A 225 -5.29 3.62 4.71
C THR A 225 -5.67 2.81 3.47
N VAL A 226 -6.93 2.77 3.04
CA VAL A 226 -7.36 2.13 1.79
C VAL A 226 -6.79 2.87 0.59
N HIS A 227 -6.85 4.20 0.58
CA HIS A 227 -6.19 5.00 -0.45
C HIS A 227 -4.66 4.82 -0.42
N SER A 228 -4.04 4.69 0.77
CA SER A 228 -2.61 4.36 0.92
C SER A 228 -2.26 2.93 0.48
N GLN A 229 -3.14 1.94 0.70
CA GLN A 229 -2.97 0.56 0.25
C GLN A 229 -3.18 0.43 -1.25
N ILE A 230 -4.11 1.20 -1.83
CA ILE A 230 -4.29 1.34 -3.28
C ILE A 230 -3.09 2.04 -3.91
N LEU A 231 -2.56 3.11 -3.30
CA LEU A 231 -1.31 3.75 -3.72
C LEU A 231 -0.09 2.82 -3.58
N LYS A 232 -0.07 1.93 -2.57
CA LYS A 232 0.94 0.86 -2.44
C LYS A 232 0.73 -0.29 -3.44
N MET A 233 -0.50 -0.55 -3.87
CA MET A 233 -0.82 -1.49 -4.95
C MET A 233 -0.48 -0.89 -6.33
N LEU A 234 -0.64 0.43 -6.48
CA LEU A 234 -0.19 1.27 -7.60
C LEU A 234 1.32 1.54 -7.54
N ASN A 235 2.14 0.57 -7.10
CA ASN A 235 3.60 0.65 -7.10
C ASN A 235 4.13 0.70 -8.56
N LEU A 236 3.96 1.88 -9.15
CA LEU A 236 4.75 2.51 -10.18
C LEU A 236 6.12 2.86 -9.60
#